data_AF-A0A959PQQ3-F1
#
_entry.id   AF-A0A959PQQ3-F1
#
_cell.length_a   1.000
_cell.length_b   1.000
_cell.length_c   1.000
_cell.angle_alpha   90.00
_cell.angle_beta   90.00
_cell.angle_gamma   90.00
#
_symmetry.space_group_name_H-M   'P 1'
#
loop_
_entity.id
_entity.type
_entity.pdbx_description
1 polymer ?
#
loop_
_entity_poly.entity_id
_entity_poly.type
_entity_poly.pdbx_seq_one_letter_code
_entity_poly.pdbx_strand_id
1 'polypeptide(L)'
;MSRYLHILLLSCIFQTISAQITESKLPFQLGEDTLYIVTFSSQENQMYKFVHVHENETTALEAGKKFIGKYGGRLVTISHSKNGEVNRNVTFKFKKSTYQFDPNRIYTQDKNVLKKSISKVSGWTGVNDEVINMVQKFAMTVWQQVNDAELIIALHNNKNEPAMVKRRWLFFNSYTPESYNITSYMKKFDEENSTTLSCSDIYVNPNINNSEFFIV
;
A
#
# COMPACT_ATOMS: atom_id res chain seq x y z
N MET A 1 8.51 27.70 -68.16
CA MET A 1 9.27 26.92 -67.16
C MET A 1 9.14 27.63 -65.82
N SER A 2 8.40 27.08 -64.86
CA SER A 2 8.67 27.22 -63.42
C SER A 2 7.67 26.36 -62.67
N ARG A 3 8.12 25.19 -62.20
CA ARG A 3 7.36 24.30 -61.32
C ARG A 3 7.74 24.67 -59.89
N TYR A 4 6.83 25.30 -59.15
CA TYR A 4 7.00 25.53 -57.72
C TYR A 4 6.72 24.23 -56.98
N LEU A 5 7.78 23.65 -56.41
CA LEU A 5 7.74 22.49 -55.53
C LEU A 5 7.35 23.00 -54.12
N HIS A 6 6.13 22.71 -53.67
CA HIS A 6 5.72 22.95 -52.28
C HIS A 6 5.93 21.67 -51.49
N ILE A 7 7.02 21.61 -50.72
CA ILE A 7 7.26 20.57 -49.72
C ILE A 7 6.48 20.96 -48.47
N LEU A 8 5.33 20.33 -48.25
CA LEU A 8 4.59 20.38 -46.99
C LEU A 8 5.30 19.49 -45.97
N LEU A 9 6.04 20.10 -45.05
CA LEU A 9 6.61 19.43 -43.89
C LEU A 9 5.47 19.16 -42.90
N LEU A 10 4.91 17.94 -42.91
CA LEU A 10 4.06 17.47 -41.81
C LEU A 10 4.96 17.20 -40.60
N SER A 11 5.03 18.13 -39.65
CA SER A 11 5.52 17.81 -38.30
C SER A 11 4.43 17.04 -37.57
N CYS A 12 4.55 15.71 -37.54
CA CYS A 12 3.79 14.89 -36.58
C CYS A 12 4.30 15.22 -35.19
N ILE A 13 3.63 16.17 -34.52
CA ILE A 13 3.82 16.41 -33.09
C ILE A 13 3.26 15.17 -32.38
N PHE A 14 4.12 14.21 -32.06
CA PHE A 14 3.80 13.15 -31.10
C PHE A 14 3.67 13.81 -29.73
N GLN A 15 2.47 14.26 -29.38
CA GLN A 15 2.13 14.53 -27.99
C GLN A 15 2.16 13.20 -27.26
N THR A 16 3.19 13.00 -26.44
CA THR A 16 3.20 11.91 -25.47
C THR A 16 2.07 12.17 -24.49
N ILE A 17 0.93 11.50 -24.69
CA ILE A 17 -0.16 11.47 -23.73
C ILE A 17 0.38 10.72 -22.51
N SER A 18 0.92 11.45 -21.53
CA SER A 18 1.15 10.88 -20.21
C SER A 18 -0.21 10.47 -19.67
N ALA A 19 -0.35 9.20 -19.28
CA ALA A 19 -1.58 8.73 -18.67
C ALA A 19 -1.86 9.56 -17.41
N GLN A 20 -3.00 10.24 -17.37
CA GLN A 20 -3.39 11.03 -16.21
C GLN A 20 -3.87 10.07 -15.11
N ILE A 21 -3.23 10.14 -13.95
CA ILE A 21 -3.71 9.44 -12.76
C ILE A 21 -4.96 10.16 -12.26
N THR A 22 -6.06 9.42 -12.13
CA THR A 22 -7.29 9.89 -11.48
C THR A 22 -7.30 9.46 -10.02
N GLU A 23 -7.89 10.29 -9.17
CA GLU A 23 -8.03 10.04 -7.73
C GLU A 23 -9.52 10.03 -7.36
N SER A 24 -9.95 9.01 -6.63
CA SER A 24 -11.29 8.93 -6.04
C SER A 24 -11.19 8.69 -4.54
N LYS A 25 -12.07 9.32 -3.75
CA LYS A 25 -12.12 9.15 -2.29
C LYS A 25 -13.48 8.60 -1.88
N LEU A 26 -13.46 7.46 -1.19
CA LEU A 26 -14.62 6.88 -0.55
C LEU A 26 -14.59 7.22 0.95
N PRO A 27 -15.50 8.08 1.46
CA PRO A 27 -15.57 8.36 2.89
C PRO A 27 -16.07 7.13 3.65
N PHE A 28 -15.48 6.88 4.83
CA PHE A 28 -15.89 5.83 5.75
C PHE A 28 -16.01 6.40 7.17
N GLN A 29 -17.21 6.32 7.74
CA GLN A 29 -17.45 6.73 9.13
C GLN A 29 -16.96 5.64 10.09
N LEU A 30 -15.95 5.95 10.89
CA LEU A 30 -15.38 5.07 11.92
C LEU A 30 -15.58 5.72 13.30
N GLY A 31 -16.65 5.31 13.99
CA GLY A 31 -17.09 5.98 15.22
C GLY A 31 -17.52 7.42 14.92
N GLU A 32 -16.92 8.38 15.61
CA GLU A 32 -17.17 9.81 15.45
C GLU A 32 -16.28 10.45 14.38
N ASP A 33 -15.31 9.71 13.82
CA ASP A 33 -14.37 10.22 12.84
C ASP A 33 -14.63 9.70 11.43
N THR A 34 -14.24 10.49 10.42
CA THR A 34 -14.29 10.09 9.02
C THR A 34 -12.89 9.75 8.52
N LEU A 35 -12.74 8.56 7.96
CA LEU A 35 -11.57 8.14 7.20
C LEU A 35 -11.89 8.16 5.70
N TYR A 36 -10.88 8.09 4.86
CA TYR A 36 -11.06 7.95 3.42
C TYR A 36 -10.33 6.72 2.90
N ILE A 37 -10.98 5.96 2.03
CA ILE A 37 -10.31 4.98 1.19
C ILE A 37 -10.07 5.70 -0.15
N VAL A 38 -8.80 5.90 -0.49
CA VAL A 38 -8.37 6.67 -1.65
C VAL A 38 -7.88 5.71 -2.71
N THR A 39 -8.41 5.82 -3.92
CA THR A 39 -8.01 4.99 -5.06
C THR A 39 -7.40 5.89 -6.11
N PHE A 40 -6.16 5.59 -6.48
CA PHE A 40 -5.49 6.16 -7.64
C PHE A 40 -5.60 5.17 -8.80
N SER A 41 -6.00 5.64 -9.98
CA SER A 41 -6.13 4.80 -11.17
C SER A 41 -5.48 5.47 -12.38
N SER A 42 -4.85 4.70 -13.24
CA SER A 42 -4.29 5.16 -14.52
C SER A 42 -4.38 4.00 -15.48
N GLN A 43 -5.02 4.19 -16.64
CA GLN A 43 -5.29 3.13 -17.64
C GLN A 43 -6.00 1.90 -17.04
N GLU A 44 -6.92 1.27 -17.77
CA GLU A 44 -7.55 0.06 -17.23
C GLU A 44 -6.58 -1.13 -17.28
N ASN A 45 -6.14 -1.56 -16.10
CA ASN A 45 -5.50 -2.85 -15.89
C ASN A 45 -6.13 -3.49 -14.64
N GLN A 46 -6.78 -4.64 -14.83
CA GLN A 46 -7.49 -5.36 -13.78
C GLN A 46 -6.71 -6.55 -13.22
N MET A 47 -5.58 -6.93 -13.84
CA MET A 47 -4.82 -8.12 -13.39
C MET A 47 -4.17 -7.90 -12.03
N TYR A 48 -3.68 -6.69 -11.75
CA TYR A 48 -3.06 -6.37 -10.47
C TYR A 48 -3.62 -5.11 -9.84
N LYS A 49 -3.61 -5.09 -8.50
CA LYS A 49 -3.89 -3.91 -7.68
C LYS A 49 -2.86 -3.76 -6.58
N PHE A 50 -2.47 -2.52 -6.32
CA PHE A 50 -1.62 -2.17 -5.20
C PHE A 50 -2.45 -1.77 -3.99
N VAL A 51 -1.98 -2.11 -2.79
CA VAL A 51 -2.56 -1.69 -1.53
C VAL A 51 -1.50 -1.10 -0.61
N HIS A 52 -1.77 0.06 -0.03
CA HIS A 52 -0.87 0.79 0.87
C HIS A 52 -1.68 1.29 2.06
N VAL A 53 -1.38 0.84 3.28
CA VAL A 53 -2.28 1.10 4.42
C VAL A 53 -1.71 2.01 5.51
N HIS A 54 -0.41 2.30 5.50
CA HIS A 54 0.21 3.19 6.48
C HIS A 54 0.47 4.56 5.86
N GLU A 55 -0.28 5.60 6.21
CA GLU A 55 -0.06 6.94 5.61
C GLU A 55 1.37 7.49 5.78
N ASN A 56 2.09 7.08 6.83
CA ASN A 56 3.46 7.50 7.06
C ASN A 56 4.49 6.84 6.12
N GLU A 57 4.11 5.86 5.31
CA GLU A 57 4.97 5.17 4.34
C GLU A 57 4.98 5.89 2.97
N THR A 58 5.25 7.20 2.98
CA THR A 58 5.09 8.10 1.82
C THR A 58 5.92 7.71 0.59
N THR A 59 7.09 7.11 0.77
CA THR A 59 7.94 6.64 -0.33
C THR A 59 7.28 5.51 -1.12
N ALA A 60 6.68 4.54 -0.44
CA ALA A 60 5.95 3.43 -1.05
C ALA A 60 4.71 3.93 -1.80
N LEU A 61 3.97 4.88 -1.21
CA LEU A 61 2.84 5.54 -1.88
C LEU A 61 3.26 6.20 -3.19
N GLU A 62 4.33 7.00 -3.17
CA GLU A 62 4.82 7.70 -4.36
C GLU A 62 5.41 6.74 -5.41
N ALA A 63 6.06 5.65 -4.98
CA ALA A 63 6.51 4.59 -5.89
C ALA A 63 5.31 3.91 -6.59
N GLY A 64 4.26 3.59 -5.84
CA GLY A 64 3.02 3.04 -6.40
C GLY A 64 2.38 3.97 -7.42
N LYS A 65 2.28 5.27 -7.12
CA LYS A 65 1.74 6.30 -8.04
C LYS A 65 2.56 6.39 -9.32
N LYS A 66 3.90 6.39 -9.23
CA LYS A 66 4.78 6.37 -10.42
C LYS A 66 4.59 5.09 -11.24
N PHE A 67 4.44 3.94 -10.60
CA PHE A 67 4.23 2.66 -11.28
C PHE A 67 2.94 2.68 -12.10
N ILE A 68 1.81 3.01 -11.48
CA ILE A 68 0.52 3.03 -12.19
C ILE A 68 0.48 4.14 -13.25
N GLY A 69 1.18 5.26 -13.04
CA GLY A 69 1.32 6.30 -14.06
C GLY A 69 2.05 5.83 -15.32
N LYS A 70 2.99 4.88 -15.18
CA LYS A 70 3.78 4.34 -16.30
C LYS A 70 3.18 3.10 -16.94
N TYR A 71 2.67 2.17 -16.14
CA TYR A 71 2.26 0.82 -16.58
C TYR A 71 0.75 0.57 -16.46
N GLY A 72 0.02 1.54 -15.92
CA GLY A 72 -1.39 1.42 -15.63
C GLY A 72 -1.69 0.60 -14.37
N GLY A 73 -2.97 0.53 -14.01
CA GLY A 73 -3.49 -0.19 -12.85
C GLY A 73 -4.08 0.71 -11.78
N ARG A 74 -4.30 0.13 -10.58
CA ARG A 74 -4.93 0.82 -9.45
C ARG A 74 -4.10 0.67 -8.18
N LEU A 75 -4.04 1.75 -7.40
CA LEU A 75 -3.45 1.81 -6.07
C LEU A 75 -4.51 2.26 -5.06
N VAL A 76 -4.80 1.41 -4.09
CA VAL A 76 -5.70 1.71 -2.98
C VAL A 76 -4.86 2.09 -1.76
N THR A 77 -5.17 3.23 -1.16
CA THR A 77 -4.62 3.63 0.14
C THR A 77 -5.72 4.03 1.10
N ILE A 78 -5.42 4.05 2.39
CA ILE A 78 -6.28 4.71 3.37
C ILE A 78 -5.71 6.08 3.72
N SER A 79 -6.61 7.03 3.99
CA SER A 79 -6.28 8.31 4.58
C SER A 79 -7.01 8.50 5.91
N HIS A 80 -6.22 8.70 6.96
CA HIS A 80 -6.64 8.75 8.35
C HIS A 80 -5.87 9.82 9.17
N SER A 81 -5.11 10.68 8.50
CA SER A 81 -4.40 11.80 9.10
C SER A 81 -5.41 12.82 9.60
N LYS A 82 -5.14 13.38 10.78
CA LYS A 82 -5.97 14.41 11.40
C LYS A 82 -5.11 15.62 11.68
N ASN A 83 -5.62 16.81 11.37
CA ASN A 83 -4.95 18.08 11.65
C ASN A 83 -3.52 18.18 11.08
N GLY A 84 -3.24 17.48 9.97
CA GLY A 84 -1.92 17.46 9.34
C GLY A 84 -0.91 16.48 9.98
N GLU A 85 -1.28 15.75 11.03
CA GLU A 85 -0.42 14.75 11.65
C GLU A 85 -0.54 13.40 10.93
N VAL A 86 0.53 13.02 10.22
CA VAL A 86 0.66 11.73 9.56
C VAL A 86 1.07 10.68 10.58
N ASN A 87 0.18 9.73 10.81
CA ASN A 87 0.36 8.68 11.82
C ASN A 87 0.52 7.31 11.16
N ARG A 88 1.21 6.40 11.84
CA ARG A 88 1.29 4.99 11.41
C ARG A 88 -0.01 4.24 11.70
N ASN A 89 -0.58 4.48 12.87
CA ASN A 89 -1.78 3.79 13.33
C ASN A 89 -3.02 4.66 13.08
N VAL A 90 -4.14 4.01 12.79
CA VAL A 90 -5.44 4.67 12.69
C VAL A 90 -5.96 4.92 14.09
N THR A 91 -6.33 6.17 14.39
CA THR A 91 -6.88 6.55 15.70
C THR A 91 -8.28 7.12 15.51
N PHE A 92 -9.26 6.67 16.30
CA PHE A 92 -10.64 7.14 16.21
C PHE A 92 -11.37 7.23 17.56
N LYS A 93 -12.39 8.08 17.63
CA LYS A 93 -13.23 8.31 18.81
C LYS A 93 -14.55 7.54 18.72
N PHE A 94 -14.98 6.99 19.84
CA PHE A 94 -16.30 6.40 19.97
C PHE A 94 -16.75 6.40 21.44
N LYS A 95 -17.93 6.97 21.71
CA LYS A 95 -18.57 6.99 23.05
C LYS A 95 -17.59 7.47 24.14
N LYS A 96 -16.98 8.65 23.93
CA LYS A 96 -16.01 9.29 24.86
C LYS A 96 -14.70 8.52 25.10
N SER A 97 -14.41 7.51 24.29
CA SER A 97 -13.14 6.78 24.34
C SER A 97 -12.42 6.91 23.00
N THR A 98 -11.09 6.90 23.04
CA THR A 98 -10.25 6.91 21.84
C THR A 98 -9.62 5.54 21.67
N TYR A 99 -9.72 5.00 20.47
CA TYR A 99 -9.18 3.70 20.08
C TYR A 99 -8.13 3.88 18.99
N GLN A 100 -7.25 2.90 18.88
CA GLN A 100 -6.21 2.86 17.87
C GLN A 100 -5.99 1.43 17.38
N PHE A 101 -5.66 1.27 16.10
CA PHE A 101 -5.19 0.00 15.55
C PHE A 101 -4.14 0.21 14.45
N ASP A 102 -3.34 -0.83 14.22
CA ASP A 102 -2.47 -0.95 13.04
C ASP A 102 -3.33 -1.42 11.84
N PRO A 103 -3.42 -0.65 10.74
CA PRO A 103 -4.30 -0.97 9.63
C PRO A 103 -3.85 -2.19 8.83
N ASN A 104 -2.64 -2.73 9.05
CA ASN A 104 -2.20 -3.99 8.48
C ASN A 104 -2.63 -5.22 9.33
N ARG A 105 -3.25 -5.00 10.50
CA ARG A 105 -3.61 -6.06 11.47
C ARG A 105 -5.10 -6.31 11.62
N ILE A 106 -5.94 -5.79 10.73
CA ILE A 106 -7.40 -5.77 10.89
C ILE A 106 -8.17 -6.72 9.96
N TYR A 107 -7.49 -7.47 9.10
CA TYR A 107 -8.12 -8.28 8.04
C TYR A 107 -8.49 -9.71 8.47
N THR A 108 -8.24 -10.08 9.72
CA THR A 108 -8.66 -11.39 10.26
C THR A 108 -10.18 -11.48 10.41
N GLN A 109 -10.73 -12.67 10.16
CA GLN A 109 -12.14 -12.97 10.43
C GLN A 109 -12.38 -13.39 11.88
N ASP A 110 -11.33 -13.74 12.62
CA ASP A 110 -11.44 -14.08 14.05
C ASP A 110 -11.55 -12.81 14.89
N LYS A 111 -12.73 -12.61 15.50
CA LYS A 111 -13.00 -11.46 16.37
C LYS A 111 -12.10 -11.39 17.61
N ASN A 112 -11.63 -12.53 18.12
CA ASN A 112 -10.70 -12.55 19.26
C ASN A 112 -9.31 -12.05 18.86
N VAL A 113 -8.85 -12.39 17.66
CA VAL A 113 -7.58 -11.88 17.11
C VAL A 113 -7.73 -10.40 16.78
N LEU A 114 -8.83 -10.00 16.13
CA LEU A 114 -9.10 -8.60 15.80
C LEU A 114 -9.22 -7.72 17.06
N LYS A 115 -9.83 -8.24 18.13
CA LYS A 115 -9.89 -7.53 19.41
C LYS A 115 -8.49 -7.20 19.95
N LYS A 116 -7.54 -8.13 19.81
CA LYS A 116 -6.14 -7.95 20.26
C LYS A 116 -5.37 -6.92 19.43
N SER A 117 -5.78 -6.67 18.19
CA SER A 117 -5.15 -5.66 17.33
C SER A 117 -5.66 -4.24 17.57
N ILE A 118 -6.72 -4.09 18.38
CA ILE A 118 -7.32 -2.80 18.73
C ILE A 118 -6.92 -2.44 20.17
N SER A 119 -6.37 -1.25 20.34
CA SER A 119 -5.95 -0.72 21.64
C SER A 119 -6.80 0.49 22.03
N LYS A 120 -7.11 0.61 23.32
CA LYS A 120 -7.70 1.83 23.89
C LYS A 120 -6.57 2.81 24.21
N VAL A 121 -6.66 4.02 23.67
CA VAL A 121 -5.73 5.12 23.94
C VAL A 121 -6.18 5.92 25.16
N SER A 122 -7.48 6.24 25.26
CA SER A 122 -8.03 6.99 26.38
C SER A 122 -9.51 6.69 26.61
N GLY A 123 -10.02 7.07 27.78
CA GLY A 123 -11.41 6.84 28.19
C GLY A 123 -11.61 5.59 29.07
N TRP A 124 -12.87 5.32 29.40
CA TRP A 124 -13.24 4.32 30.41
C TRP A 124 -13.67 2.98 29.81
N THR A 125 -14.18 2.99 28.57
CA THR A 125 -14.74 1.82 27.91
C THR A 125 -13.65 0.98 27.28
N GLY A 126 -13.62 -0.33 27.55
CA GLY A 126 -12.72 -1.27 26.87
C GLY A 126 -13.12 -1.54 25.42
N VAL A 127 -12.33 -2.33 24.69
CA VAL A 127 -12.66 -2.78 23.33
C VAL A 127 -13.84 -3.77 23.42
N ASN A 128 -15.02 -3.34 22.95
CA ASN A 128 -16.26 -4.10 22.94
C ASN A 128 -16.64 -4.51 21.50
N ASP A 129 -17.73 -5.27 21.36
CA ASP A 129 -18.16 -5.79 20.06
C ASP A 129 -18.54 -4.70 19.06
N GLU A 130 -19.06 -3.55 19.52
CA GLU A 130 -19.35 -2.41 18.63
C GLU A 130 -18.06 -1.89 17.99
N VAL A 131 -17.00 -1.72 18.78
CA VAL A 131 -15.67 -1.28 18.31
C VAL A 131 -15.08 -2.31 17.35
N ILE A 132 -15.14 -3.60 17.69
CA ILE A 132 -14.63 -4.69 16.84
C ILE A 132 -15.36 -4.70 15.50
N ASN A 133 -16.69 -4.63 15.51
CA ASN A 133 -17.52 -4.65 14.30
C ASN A 133 -17.25 -3.43 13.40
N MET A 134 -17.02 -2.24 13.98
CA MET A 134 -16.65 -1.05 13.20
C MET A 134 -15.31 -1.22 12.47
N VAL A 135 -14.30 -1.74 13.16
CA VAL A 135 -12.98 -2.01 12.56
C VAL A 135 -13.06 -3.14 11.53
N GLN A 136 -13.81 -4.20 11.81
CA GLN A 136 -14.03 -5.29 10.85
C GLN A 136 -14.72 -4.79 9.57
N LYS A 137 -15.75 -3.95 9.71
CA LYS A 137 -16.44 -3.36 8.56
C LYS A 137 -15.49 -2.47 7.76
N PHE A 138 -14.64 -1.68 8.41
CA PHE A 138 -13.62 -0.89 7.72
C PHE A 138 -12.65 -1.77 6.92
N ALA A 139 -12.10 -2.82 7.55
CA ALA A 139 -11.21 -3.77 6.90
C ALA A 139 -11.87 -4.42 5.67
N MET A 140 -13.14 -4.83 5.79
CA MET A 140 -13.91 -5.39 4.68
C MET A 140 -14.12 -4.38 3.54
N THR A 141 -14.40 -3.10 3.85
CA THR A 141 -14.57 -2.07 2.82
C THR A 141 -13.27 -1.79 2.07
N VAL A 142 -12.11 -1.81 2.74
CA VAL A 142 -10.80 -1.73 2.09
C VAL A 142 -10.56 -2.98 1.22
N TRP A 143 -10.80 -4.17 1.76
CA TRP A 143 -10.66 -5.44 1.04
C TRP A 143 -11.48 -5.49 -0.25
N GLN A 144 -12.73 -4.98 -0.21
CA GLN A 144 -13.61 -4.89 -1.38
C GLN A 144 -13.07 -4.01 -2.51
N GLN A 145 -12.10 -3.13 -2.25
CA GLN A 145 -11.48 -2.33 -3.32
C GLN A 145 -10.43 -3.12 -4.12
N VAL A 146 -9.93 -4.22 -3.57
CA VAL A 146 -8.77 -4.96 -4.11
C VAL A 146 -9.05 -6.44 -4.41
N ASN A 147 -10.10 -7.03 -3.84
CA ASN A 147 -10.33 -8.48 -3.85
C ASN A 147 -10.79 -9.10 -5.18
N ASP A 148 -11.08 -8.26 -6.17
CA ASP A 148 -11.39 -8.61 -7.55
C ASP A 148 -10.16 -8.70 -8.46
N ALA A 149 -8.96 -8.37 -7.95
CA ALA A 149 -7.71 -8.52 -8.71
C ALA A 149 -7.15 -9.95 -8.62
N GLU A 150 -6.52 -10.42 -9.70
CA GLU A 150 -5.78 -11.70 -9.69
C GLU A 150 -4.54 -11.63 -8.80
N LEU A 151 -3.86 -10.47 -8.79
CA LEU A 151 -2.69 -10.21 -7.97
C LEU A 151 -2.85 -8.95 -7.13
N ILE A 152 -2.73 -9.09 -5.81
CA ILE A 152 -2.71 -7.96 -4.86
C ILE A 152 -1.28 -7.78 -4.36
N ILE A 153 -0.75 -6.56 -4.52
CA ILE A 153 0.61 -6.20 -4.13
C ILE A 153 0.53 -5.19 -2.99
N ALA A 154 0.95 -5.59 -1.78
CA ALA A 154 1.10 -4.66 -0.68
C ALA A 154 2.36 -3.80 -0.87
N LEU A 155 2.24 -2.50 -0.62
CA LEU A 155 3.36 -1.55 -0.70
C LEU A 155 3.72 -1.09 0.71
N HIS A 156 4.98 -1.27 1.08
CA HIS A 156 5.52 -0.79 2.34
C HIS A 156 6.85 -0.05 2.17
N ASN A 157 7.17 0.83 3.11
CA ASN A 157 8.53 1.35 3.24
C ASN A 157 9.41 0.32 3.97
N ASN A 158 10.67 0.19 3.55
CA ASN A 158 11.68 -0.46 4.38
C ASN A 158 11.87 0.35 5.67
N LYS A 159 12.08 -0.33 6.81
CA LYS A 159 12.32 0.33 8.10
C LYS A 159 13.64 1.11 8.05
N ASN A 160 13.57 2.44 7.99
CA ASN A 160 14.62 3.44 8.29
C ASN A 160 16.04 3.24 7.71
N GLU A 161 16.29 2.17 6.97
CA GLU A 161 17.51 1.86 6.26
C GLU A 161 17.08 1.48 4.83
N PRO A 162 17.70 2.07 3.78
CA PRO A 162 17.59 1.55 2.43
C PRO A 162 17.93 0.05 2.40
N ALA A 163 17.52 -0.68 1.37
CA ALA A 163 18.10 -2.01 1.14
C ALA A 163 19.64 -1.85 1.03
N MET A 164 20.39 -2.36 2.01
CA MET A 164 21.85 -2.18 2.09
C MET A 164 22.57 -3.44 1.62
N VAL A 165 23.68 -3.25 0.91
CA VAL A 165 24.65 -4.32 0.65
C VAL A 165 25.59 -4.42 1.85
N LYS A 166 25.46 -5.48 2.65
CA LYS A 166 26.41 -5.76 3.74
C LYS A 166 27.54 -6.66 3.19
N ARG A 167 28.77 -6.14 3.20
CA ARG A 167 29.98 -6.90 2.87
C ARG A 167 30.38 -7.70 4.11
N ARG A 168 30.10 -9.00 4.11
CA ARG A 168 30.28 -9.84 5.30
C ARG A 168 31.71 -10.39 5.43
N TRP A 169 32.48 -10.37 4.34
CA TRP A 169 33.91 -10.68 4.33
C TRP A 169 34.56 -10.20 3.01
N LEU A 170 35.90 -10.09 2.95
CA LEU A 170 36.66 -9.38 1.90
C LEU A 170 36.29 -9.69 0.44
N PHE A 171 35.61 -10.81 0.15
CA PHE A 171 35.26 -11.24 -1.21
C PHE A 171 33.79 -11.64 -1.41
N PHE A 172 32.90 -11.51 -0.41
CA PHE A 172 31.48 -11.89 -0.54
C PHE A 172 30.53 -10.76 -0.15
N ASN A 173 29.76 -10.30 -1.14
CA ASN A 173 28.62 -9.41 -0.94
C ASN A 173 27.37 -10.29 -0.75
N SER A 174 26.63 -10.12 0.35
CA SER A 174 25.29 -10.70 0.46
C SER A 174 24.24 -9.61 0.31
N TYR A 175 23.30 -9.81 -0.60
CA TYR A 175 22.10 -8.98 -0.69
C TYR A 175 21.18 -9.37 0.46
N THR A 176 20.86 -8.41 1.34
CA THR A 176 19.82 -8.60 2.36
C THR A 176 18.62 -7.74 2.00
N PRO A 177 17.65 -8.26 1.23
CA PRO A 177 16.36 -7.62 1.13
C PRO A 177 15.62 -7.81 2.47
N GLU A 178 15.29 -6.71 3.17
CA GLU A 178 14.29 -6.78 4.23
C GLU A 178 12.91 -6.76 3.56
N SER A 179 12.47 -7.97 3.26
CA SER A 179 11.30 -8.26 2.48
C SER A 179 10.57 -9.38 3.22
N TYR A 180 9.39 -9.07 3.78
CA TYR A 180 8.62 -10.06 4.51
C TYR A 180 7.86 -10.95 3.52
N ASN A 181 8.11 -12.25 3.58
CA ASN A 181 7.33 -13.25 2.84
C ASN A 181 5.86 -13.23 3.34
N ILE A 182 4.89 -13.30 2.42
CA ILE A 182 3.45 -13.32 2.73
C ILE A 182 3.06 -14.48 3.65
N THR A 183 3.74 -15.63 3.51
CA THR A 183 3.64 -16.81 4.38
C THR A 183 4.24 -16.55 5.76
N SER A 184 5.31 -15.75 5.87
CA SER A 184 5.87 -15.31 7.16
C SER A 184 4.96 -14.30 7.86
N TYR A 185 4.23 -13.47 7.11
CA TYR A 185 3.22 -12.58 7.67
C TYR A 185 2.06 -13.37 8.29
N MET A 186 1.54 -14.38 7.59
CA MET A 186 0.48 -15.25 8.11
C MET A 186 0.92 -16.04 9.36
N LYS A 187 2.11 -16.67 9.35
CA LYS A 187 2.62 -17.41 10.52
C LYS A 187 2.81 -16.55 11.78
N LYS A 188 3.18 -15.27 11.62
CA LYS A 188 3.46 -14.37 12.75
C LYS A 188 2.21 -13.97 13.56
N PHE A 189 1.01 -14.18 13.01
CA PHE A 189 -0.24 -13.93 13.73
C PHE A 189 -0.83 -15.17 14.41
N ASP A 190 -0.33 -16.37 14.08
CA ASP A 190 -0.90 -17.62 14.58
C ASP A 190 0.02 -18.43 15.53
N GLU A 191 1.33 -18.17 15.63
CA GLU A 191 2.21 -18.93 16.56
C GLU A 191 3.27 -18.09 17.30
N GLU A 192 3.43 -18.38 18.61
CA GLU A 192 4.51 -17.89 19.47
C GLU A 192 5.83 -18.61 19.14
N ASN A 193 6.82 -17.85 18.64
CA ASN A 193 8.23 -18.22 18.42
C ASN A 193 8.58 -19.00 17.13
N SER A 194 9.18 -18.31 16.15
CA SER A 194 10.58 -18.51 15.74
C SER A 194 10.92 -17.80 14.42
N THR A 195 12.18 -17.41 14.30
CA THR A 195 12.85 -16.75 13.18
C THR A 195 12.98 -17.63 11.93
N THR A 196 12.84 -17.08 10.71
CA THR A 196 13.90 -16.96 9.67
C THR A 196 13.35 -16.57 8.29
N LEU A 197 14.19 -15.83 7.55
CA LEU A 197 13.98 -15.13 6.27
C LEU A 197 13.78 -16.07 5.06
N SER A 198 12.95 -15.67 4.08
CA SER A 198 13.29 -15.55 2.64
C SER A 198 12.03 -15.37 1.76
N CYS A 199 12.08 -14.40 0.85
CA CYS A 199 11.14 -14.19 -0.25
C CYS A 199 11.62 -14.98 -1.48
N SER A 200 11.30 -16.28 -1.53
CA SER A 200 11.73 -17.15 -2.63
C SER A 200 11.10 -16.85 -3.99
N ASP A 201 10.06 -16.02 -4.07
CA ASP A 201 9.24 -15.92 -5.29
C ASP A 201 9.03 -14.48 -5.82
N ILE A 202 9.95 -13.55 -5.54
CA ILE A 202 9.99 -12.28 -6.29
C ILE A 202 10.83 -12.50 -7.56
N TYR A 203 10.15 -12.87 -8.66
CA TYR A 203 10.79 -12.93 -9.98
C TYR A 203 11.04 -11.52 -10.52
N VAL A 204 12.31 -11.14 -10.61
CA VAL A 204 12.78 -9.95 -11.34
C VAL A 204 13.22 -10.41 -12.73
N ASN A 205 12.60 -9.88 -13.79
CA ASN A 205 13.10 -10.08 -15.15
C ASN A 205 14.33 -9.18 -15.36
N PRO A 206 15.55 -9.75 -15.51
CA PRO A 206 16.78 -8.97 -15.60
C PRO A 206 16.92 -8.19 -16.92
N ASN A 207 16.16 -8.54 -17.96
CA ASN A 207 16.20 -7.83 -19.25
C ASN A 207 15.32 -6.56 -19.27
N ILE A 208 14.54 -6.31 -18.22
CA ILE A 208 13.65 -5.14 -18.09
C ILE A 208 14.16 -4.15 -17.02
N ASN A 209 15.17 -4.54 -16.23
CA ASN A 209 15.55 -3.77 -15.05
C ASN A 209 16.70 -2.77 -15.31
N ASN A 210 16.31 -1.53 -15.59
CA ASN A 210 17.16 -0.33 -15.50
C ASN A 210 16.60 0.65 -14.44
N SER A 211 15.85 0.19 -13.43
CA SER A 211 15.13 1.06 -12.50
C SER A 211 15.45 0.79 -11.04
N GLU A 212 15.82 1.87 -10.35
CA GLU A 212 16.20 2.02 -8.94
C GLU A 212 15.10 1.69 -7.91
N PHE A 213 14.23 0.71 -8.14
CA PHE A 213 13.09 0.48 -7.24
C PHE A 213 12.83 -1.00 -6.98
N PHE A 214 12.80 -1.33 -5.69
CA PHE A 214 12.27 -2.59 -5.17
C PHE A 214 10.91 -2.30 -4.54
N ILE A 215 9.91 -3.08 -4.91
CA ILE A 215 8.62 -3.17 -4.23
C ILE A 215 8.69 -4.42 -3.36
N VAL A 216 8.44 -4.25 -2.07
CA VAL A 216 8.15 -5.35 -1.15
C VAL A 216 6.98 -5.02 -0.25
#